data_AF-A0A060BRR0-F1
#
_entry.id   AF-A0A060BRR0-F1
#
_cell.length_a   1.000
_cell.length_b   1.000
_cell.length_c   1.000
_cell.angle_alpha   90.00
_cell.angle_beta   90.00
_cell.angle_gamma   90.00
#
_symmetry.space_group_name_H-M   'P 1'
#
loop_
_entity.id
_entity.type
_entity.pdbx_description
1 polymer ?
#
loop_
_entity_poly.entity_id
_entity_poly.type
_entity_poly.pdbx_seq_one_letter_code
_entity_poly.pdbx_strand_id
1 'polypeptide(L)' 'PEEVWQMVDELLVAQAKWLPQYAEAIPAAAERLKAPKVATREWAGAARQTVRTVDELRSGARAAAGAALGTKLMG' A
#
# COMPACT_ATOMS: atom_id res chain seq x y z
N PRO A 1 -13.06 -2.66 19.00
CA PRO A 1 -12.17 -1.47 18.97
C PRO A 1 -12.66 -0.48 17.90
N GLU A 2 -12.46 0.83 18.09
CA GLU A 2 -12.91 1.86 17.13
C GLU A 2 -12.22 1.70 15.76
N GLU A 3 -10.97 1.20 15.76
CA GLU A 3 -10.18 0.90 14.57
C GLU A 3 -10.85 -0.15 13.68
N VAL A 4 -11.35 -1.23 14.29
CA VAL A 4 -12.02 -2.30 13.54
C VAL A 4 -13.33 -1.78 12.95
N TRP A 5 -14.08 -0.95 13.69
CA TRP A 5 -15.32 -0.37 13.19
C TRP A 5 -15.09 0.58 12.02
N GLN A 6 -14.11 1.47 12.11
CA GLN A 6 -13.76 2.37 11.01
C GLN A 6 -13.28 1.59 9.78
N MET A 7 -12.45 0.56 9.96
CA MET A 7 -12.02 -0.30 8.85
C MET A 7 -13.19 -1.00 8.15
N VAL A 8 -14.18 -1.47 8.92
CA VAL A 8 -15.39 -2.10 8.37
C VAL A 8 -16.21 -1.08 7.58
N ASP A 9 -16.37 0.14 8.09
CA ASP A 9 -17.10 1.20 7.40
C ASP A 9 -16.42 1.59 6.09
N GLU A 10 -15.08 1.77 6.11
CA GLU A 10 -14.27 2.05 4.92
C GLU A 10 -14.42 0.93 3.87
N LEU A 11 -14.42 -0.34 4.31
CA LEU A 11 -14.60 -1.50 3.46
C LEU A 11 -15.98 -1.54 2.80
N LEU A 12 -17.04 -1.34 3.59
CA LEU A 12 -18.42 -1.37 3.12
C LEU A 12 -18.67 -0.30 2.05
N VAL A 13 -18.18 0.93 2.29
CA VAL A 13 -18.32 2.04 1.36
C VAL A 13 -17.49 1.83 0.09
N ALA A 14 -16.21 1.44 0.23
CA ALA A 14 -15.32 1.23 -0.91
C ALA A 14 -15.79 0.07 -1.82
N GLN A 15 -16.40 -0.97 -1.23
CA GLN A 15 -16.86 -2.15 -1.95
C GLN A 15 -18.37 -2.20 -2.19
N ALA A 16 -19.07 -1.08 -2.05
CA ALA A 16 -20.53 -1.01 -2.16
C ALA A 16 -21.09 -1.68 -3.43
N LYS A 17 -20.39 -1.55 -4.57
CA LYS A 17 -20.78 -2.18 -5.85
C LYS A 17 -20.88 -3.70 -5.78
N TRP A 18 -20.07 -4.34 -4.94
CA TRP A 18 -19.96 -5.81 -4.85
C TRP A 18 -20.65 -6.40 -3.62
N LEU A 19 -21.22 -5.55 -2.75
CA LEU A 19 -21.81 -5.95 -1.47
C LEU A 19 -23.31 -5.61 -1.37
N PRO A 20 -24.16 -6.17 -2.27
CA PRO A 20 -25.59 -5.86 -2.29
C PRO A 20 -26.31 -6.28 -1.00
N GLN A 21 -25.82 -7.31 -0.31
CA GLN A 21 -26.38 -7.77 0.97
C GLN A 21 -26.22 -6.76 2.11
N TYR A 22 -25.38 -5.73 1.92
CA TYR A 22 -25.16 -4.66 2.90
C TYR A 22 -25.70 -3.30 2.42
N ALA A 23 -26.54 -3.27 1.38
CA ALA A 23 -27.06 -2.04 0.77
C ALA A 23 -27.70 -1.08 1.78
N GLU A 24 -28.38 -1.60 2.81
CA GLU A 24 -29.02 -0.79 3.86
C GLU A 24 -28.02 -0.24 4.90
N ALA A 25 -26.87 -0.92 5.09
CA ALA A 25 -25.86 -0.54 6.08
C ALA A 25 -24.84 0.46 5.53
N ILE A 26 -24.59 0.44 4.21
CA ILE A 26 -23.61 1.31 3.53
C ILE A 26 -23.88 2.81 3.74
N PRO A 27 -25.14 3.32 3.66
CA PRO A 27 -25.41 4.74 3.92
C PRO A 27 -25.01 5.16 5.34
N ALA A 28 -25.32 4.33 6.34
CA ALA A 28 -24.96 4.62 7.72
C ALA A 28 -23.44 4.56 7.95
N ALA A 29 -22.74 3.65 7.28
CA ALA A 29 -21.27 3.60 7.29
C ALA A 29 -20.65 4.85 6.65
N ALA A 30 -21.18 5.32 5.51
CA ALA A 30 -20.73 6.53 4.85
C ALA A 30 -20.91 7.79 5.71
N GLU A 31 -22.01 7.88 6.47
CA GLU A 31 -22.21 8.98 7.41
C GLU A 31 -21.18 8.96 8.55
N ARG A 32 -20.86 7.79 9.10
CA ARG A 32 -19.83 7.66 10.16
C ARG A 32 -18.44 8.07 9.67
N LEU A 33 -18.09 7.78 8.42
CA LEU A 33 -16.80 8.15 7.84
C LEU A 33 -16.60 9.65 7.61
N LYS A 34 -17.64 10.48 7.73
CA LYS A 34 -17.47 11.95 7.65
C LYS A 34 -16.73 12.52 8.86
N ALA A 35 -16.74 11.82 9.99
CA ALA A 35 -16.05 12.19 11.21
C ALA A 35 -15.26 10.98 11.75
N PRO A 36 -14.19 10.56 11.06
CA PRO A 36 -13.42 9.38 11.44
C PRO A 36 -12.75 9.63 12.79
N LYS A 37 -12.80 8.62 13.66
CA LYS A 37 -12.23 8.69 15.02
C LYS A 37 -10.78 8.23 15.07
N VAL A 38 -10.33 7.52 14.05
CA VAL A 38 -9.00 6.94 13.97
C VAL A 38 -8.19 7.72 12.94
N ALA A 39 -7.04 8.25 13.38
CA ALA A 39 -6.13 8.98 12.53
C ALA A 39 -5.51 8.05 11.48
N THR A 40 -5.64 8.43 10.21
CA THR A 40 -4.94 7.75 9.11
C THR A 40 -3.64 8.49 8.81
N ARG A 41 -2.65 7.77 8.30
CA ARG A 41 -1.38 8.35 7.86
C ARG A 41 -1.09 7.92 6.44
N GLU A 42 -0.89 8.89 5.56
CA GLU A 42 -0.33 8.62 4.25
C GLU A 42 1.16 8.25 4.40
N TRP A 43 1.55 7.12 3.82
CA TRP A 43 2.93 6.65 3.88
C TRP A 43 3.28 5.87 2.62
N ALA A 44 4.52 6.01 2.15
CA ALA A 44 4.94 5.49 0.84
C ALA A 44 5.10 3.96 0.78
N GLY A 45 5.01 3.24 1.91
CA GLY A 45 5.35 1.82 1.99
C GLY A 45 6.85 1.62 2.27
N ALA A 46 7.18 0.90 3.35
CA ALA A 46 8.57 0.70 3.78
C ALA A 46 9.38 -0.15 2.79
N ALA A 47 8.69 -1.01 2.04
CA ALA A 47 9.27 -1.87 1.02
C ALA A 47 9.09 -1.35 -0.41
N ARG A 48 8.41 -0.21 -0.61
CA ARG A 48 8.08 0.29 -1.95
C ARG A 48 9.31 0.95 -2.56
N GLN A 49 9.80 0.42 -3.68
CA GLN A 49 10.85 1.09 -4.45
C GLN A 49 10.26 2.23 -5.27
N THR A 50 11.03 3.31 -5.44
CA THR A 50 10.66 4.40 -6.35
C THR A 50 10.70 3.93 -7.80
N VAL A 51 9.81 4.48 -8.62
CA VAL A 51 9.83 4.25 -10.07
C VAL A 51 11.09 4.92 -10.62
N ARG A 52 11.96 4.11 -11.22
CA ARG A 52 13.21 4.56 -11.85
C ARG A 52 13.05 4.63 -13.37
N THR A 53 13.71 5.59 -13.99
CA THR A 53 13.85 5.70 -15.45
C THR A 53 14.76 4.61 -16.01
N VAL A 54 14.70 4.38 -17.33
CA VAL A 54 15.53 3.37 -18.00
C VAL A 54 17.02 3.69 -17.86
N ASP A 55 17.41 4.96 -17.92
CA ASP A 55 18.82 5.38 -17.77
C ASP A 55 19.33 5.18 -16.34
N GLU A 56 18.49 5.42 -15.33
CA GLU A 56 18.80 5.11 -13.92
C GLU A 56 18.92 3.61 -13.67
N LEU A 57 18.09 2.79 -14.32
CA LEU A 57 18.20 1.33 -14.26
C LEU A 57 19.50 0.85 -14.92
N ARG A 58 19.87 1.40 -16.08
CA ARG A 58 21.08 1.03 -16.81
C ARG A 58 22.36 1.43 -16.09
N SER A 59 22.39 2.64 -15.52
CA SER A 59 23.52 3.12 -14.70
C SER A 59 23.65 2.34 -13.39
N GLY A 60 22.52 2.05 -12.72
CA GLY A 60 22.49 1.20 -11.53
C GLY A 60 22.94 -0.25 -11.79
N ALA A 61 22.54 -0.84 -12.92
CA ALA A 61 22.99 -2.19 -13.31
C ALA A 61 24.51 -2.27 -13.51
N ARG A 62 25.11 -1.22 -14.10
CA ARG A 62 26.57 -1.14 -14.27
C ARG A 62 27.30 -1.01 -12.92
N ALA A 63 26.73 -0.27 -11.97
CA ALA A 63 27.26 -0.15 -10.61
C ALA A 63 27.14 -1.49 -9.83
N ALA A 64 26.01 -2.21 -9.98
CA ALA A 64 25.81 -3.52 -9.36
C ALA A 64 26.75 -4.60 -9.91
N ALA A 65 27.05 -4.58 -11.21
CA ALA A 65 28.01 -5.49 -11.83
C ALA A 65 29.45 -5.31 -11.31
N GLY A 66 29.83 -4.09 -10.89
CA GLY A 66 31.12 -3.81 -10.27
C GLY A 66 31.23 -4.28 -8.81
N ALA A 67 30.11 -4.46 -8.12
CA ALA A 67 30.09 -4.88 -6.70
C ALA A 67 30.16 -6.41 -6.51
N ALA A 68 30.03 -7.21 -7.57
CA ALA A 68 29.96 -8.68 -7.50
C ALA A 68 31.32 -9.40 -7.57
N LEU A 69 32.44 -8.70 -7.74
CA LEU A 69 33.78 -9.32 -7.90
C LEU A 69 34.57 -9.36 -6.58
N GLY A 70 33.92 -9.78 -5.50
CA GLY A 70 34.52 -10.02 -4.20
C GLY A 70 34.43 -11.49 -3.79
N THR A 71 35.49 -12.25 -4.08
CA THR A 71 35.92 -13.53 -3.44
C THR A 71 35.06 -14.80 -3.56
N LYS A 72 35.73 -15.89 -4.01
CA LYS A 72 35.42 -17.36 -4.01
C LYS A 72 35.41 -17.91 -5.45
N LEU A 73 36.20 -18.87 -5.91
CA LEU A 73 36.96 -19.99 -5.32
C LEU A 73 38.25 -20.19 -6.17
N MET A 74 39.45 -20.33 -5.59
CA MET A 74 40.08 -21.56 -5.08
C MET A 74 40.34 -22.62 -6.16
N GLY A 75 41.63 -22.86 -6.47
CA GLY A 75 42.12 -23.92 -7.35
C GLY A 75 43.20 -23.46 -8.32
#